data_AF-A0A946CFK4-F1
#
_entry.id   AF-A0A946CFK4-F1
#
_cell.length_a   1.000
_cell.length_b   1.000
_cell.length_c   1.000
_cell.angle_alpha   90.00
_cell.angle_beta   90.00
_cell.angle_gamma   90.00
#
_symmetry.space_group_name_H-M   'P 1'
#
loop_
_entity.id
_entity.type
_entity.pdbx_description
1 polymer ?
#
loop_
_entity_poly.entity_id
_entity_poly.type
_entity_poly.pdbx_seq_one_letter_code
_entity_poly.pdbx_strand_id
1 'polypeptide(L)' 'KTYSSIEQLIVQLKSLGITIVWSAVATIIIVLIIKKTVGLRVSEEVEAEGLDTAEHGETAYNFDA' A
#
# COMPACT_ATOMS: atom_id res chain seq x y z
N LYS A 1 -29.13 -19.61 -18.22
CA LYS A 1 -29.39 -19.55 -16.76
C LYS A 1 -29.74 -18.10 -16.42
N THR A 2 -30.96 -17.85 -15.96
CA THR A 2 -31.36 -16.53 -15.43
C THR A 2 -31.10 -16.57 -13.93
N TYR A 3 -30.22 -15.71 -13.43
CA TYR A 3 -29.92 -15.62 -12.00
C TYR A 3 -30.84 -14.61 -11.33
N SER A 4 -31.32 -14.93 -10.13
CA SER A 4 -32.06 -13.98 -9.30
C SER A 4 -31.11 -12.88 -8.78
N SER A 5 -31.62 -11.68 -8.55
CA SER A 5 -30.83 -10.55 -8.03
C SER A 5 -30.13 -10.89 -6.70
N ILE A 6 -30.74 -11.71 -5.85
CA ILE A 6 -30.15 -12.16 -4.58
C ILE A 6 -28.97 -13.12 -4.82
N GLU A 7 -29.10 -14.03 -5.78
CA GLU A 7 -28.02 -14.97 -6.11
C GLU A 7 -26.80 -14.23 -6.66
N GLN A 8 -27.03 -13.23 -7.52
CA GLN A 8 -25.97 -12.35 -8.00
C GLN A 8 -25.30 -11.57 -6.87
N LEU A 9 -26.10 -10.98 -5.96
CA LEU A 9 -25.56 -10.24 -4.81
C LEU A 9 -24.63 -11.11 -3.95
N ILE A 10 -25.00 -12.36 -3.68
CA ILE A 10 -24.18 -13.30 -2.91
C ILE A 10 -22.86 -13.60 -3.63
N VAL A 11 -22.89 -13.80 -4.95
CA VAL A 11 -21.68 -14.03 -5.75
C VAL A 11 -20.75 -12.81 -5.70
N GLN A 12 -21.28 -11.60 -5.82
CA GLN A 12 -20.47 -10.38 -5.74
C GLN A 12 -19.84 -10.19 -4.36
N LEU A 13 -20.59 -10.43 -3.28
CA LEU A 13 -20.05 -10.36 -1.92
C LEU A 13 -18.93 -11.37 -1.68
N LYS A 14 -19.06 -12.59 -2.23
CA LYS A 14 -17.98 -13.59 -2.17
C LYS A 14 -16.74 -13.13 -2.93
N SER A 15 -16.91 -12.65 -4.15
CA SER A 15 -15.79 -12.13 -4.96
C SER A 15 -15.08 -10.96 -4.29
N LEU A 16 -15.83 -10.04 -3.69
CA LEU A 16 -15.30 -8.93 -2.91
C LEU A 16 -14.49 -9.44 -1.71
N GLY A 17 -15.06 -10.34 -0.91
CA GLY A 17 -14.39 -10.91 0.26
C GLY A 17 -13.09 -11.63 -0.11
N ILE A 18 -13.11 -12.43 -1.18
CA ILE A 18 -11.90 -13.11 -1.69
C ILE A 18 -10.85 -12.09 -2.10
N THR A 19 -11.23 -11.04 -2.83
CA THR A 19 -10.31 -10.00 -3.29
C THR A 19 -9.66 -9.25 -2.13
N ILE A 20 -10.43 -8.91 -1.09
CA ILE A 20 -9.93 -8.26 0.12
C ILE A 20 -8.92 -9.16 0.82
N VAL A 21 -9.29 -10.42 1.09
CA VAL A 21 -8.43 -11.37 1.80
C VAL A 21 -7.15 -11.62 1.02
N TRP A 22 -7.26 -11.86 -0.28
CA TRP A 22 -6.10 -12.08 -1.14
C TRP A 22 -5.16 -10.88 -1.16
N SER A 23 -5.70 -9.67 -1.40
CA SER A 23 -4.91 -8.44 -1.44
C SER A 23 -4.22 -8.17 -0.11
N ALA A 24 -4.92 -8.35 1.02
CA ALA A 24 -4.36 -8.14 2.34
C ALA A 24 -3.23 -9.14 2.64
N VAL A 25 -3.47 -10.44 2.42
CA VAL A 25 -2.48 -11.49 2.70
C VAL A 25 -1.25 -11.35 1.82
N ALA A 26 -1.45 -11.17 0.50
CA ALA A 26 -0.35 -10.99 -0.43
C ALA A 26 0.49 -9.74 -0.09
N THR A 27 -0.17 -8.61 0.20
CA THR A 27 0.52 -7.38 0.59
C THR A 27 1.32 -7.56 1.88
N ILE A 28 0.75 -8.21 2.90
CA ILE A 28 1.45 -8.50 4.17
C ILE A 28 2.70 -9.34 3.91
N ILE A 29 2.59 -10.39 3.10
CA ILE A 29 3.74 -11.24 2.77
C ILE A 29 4.83 -10.43 2.07
N ILE A 30 4.48 -9.65 1.05
CA ILE A 30 5.44 -8.81 0.30
C ILE A 30 6.12 -7.80 1.22
N VAL A 31 5.34 -7.07 2.01
CA VAL A 31 5.83 -6.06 2.97
C VAL A 31 6.78 -6.68 3.98
N LEU A 32 6.47 -7.87 4.51
CA LEU A 32 7.33 -8.57 5.46
C LEU A 32 8.63 -9.05 4.83
N ILE A 33 8.59 -9.52 3.58
CA ILE A 33 9.81 -9.91 2.84
C ILE A 33 10.70 -8.69 2.61
N ILE A 34 10.14 -7.59 2.10
CA ILE A 34 10.89 -6.35 1.83
C ILE A 34 11.50 -5.80 3.13
N LYS A 35 10.71 -5.74 4.20
CA LYS A 35 11.18 -5.26 5.52
C LYS A 35 12.37 -6.06 6.06
N LYS A 36 12.44 -7.37 5.77
CA LYS A 36 13.53 -8.24 6.24
C LYS A 36 14.74 -8.31 5.31
N THR A 37 14.62 -7.86 4.07
CA THR A 37 15.67 -8.02 3.05
C THR A 37 16.38 -6.71 2.75
N VAL A 38 15.64 -5.67 2.35
CA VAL A 38 16.19 -4.39 1.89
C VAL A 38 15.87 -3.23 2.83
N GLY A 39 14.86 -3.38 3.68
CA GLY A 39 14.32 -2.28 4.50
C GLY A 39 13.21 -1.53 3.76
N LEU A 40 12.08 -1.32 4.45
CA LEU A 40 10.87 -0.73 3.85
C LEU A 40 10.74 0.79 4.09
N ARG A 41 11.31 1.28 5.19
CA ARG A 41 11.16 2.65 5.67
C ARG A 41 12.54 3.17 6.07
N VAL A 42 12.77 4.45 5.80
CA VAL A 42 13.96 5.20 6.23
C VAL A 42 14.01 5.32 7.76
N SER A 43 15.14 5.79 8.32
CA SER A 43 15.24 6.06 9.75
C SER A 43 14.33 7.23 10.17
N GLU A 44 13.99 7.31 11.47
CA GLU A 44 13.17 8.40 12.01
C GLU A 44 13.82 9.78 11.80
N GLU A 45 15.14 9.86 11.85
CA GLU A 45 15.91 11.09 11.59
C GLU A 45 15.74 11.55 10.13
N VAL A 46 15.92 10.64 9.18
CA VAL A 46 15.74 10.92 7.74
C VAL A 46 14.29 11.27 7.43
N GLU A 47 13.33 10.61 8.08
CA GLU A 47 11.92 10.94 7.92
C GLU A 47 11.58 12.34 8.48
N ALA A 48 12.24 12.77 9.55
CA ALA A 48 12.06 14.10 10.14
C ALA A 48 12.72 15.21 9.31
N GLU A 49 13.88 14.94 8.68
CA GLU A 49 14.57 15.86 7.76
C GLU A 49 13.79 16.03 6.44
N GLY A 50 13.10 14.97 6.00
CA GLY A 50 12.32 14.93 4.76
C GLY A 50 13.05 14.18 3.65
N LEU A 51 12.32 13.30 2.94
CA LEU A 51 12.89 12.43 1.91
C LEU A 51 13.42 13.22 0.70
N ASP A 52 12.80 14.36 0.38
CA ASP A 52 13.27 15.19 -0.73
C ASP A 52 14.68 15.73 -0.43
N THR A 53 14.90 16.23 0.79
CA THR A 53 16.22 16.70 1.25
C THR A 53 17.22 15.55 1.37
N ALA A 54 16.83 14.46 2.03
CA ALA A 54 17.75 13.39 2.42
C ALA A 54 18.12 12.44 1.26
N GLU A 55 17.19 12.15 0.34
CA GLU A 55 17.42 11.21 -0.77
C GLU A 55 17.65 11.92 -2.12
N HIS A 56 17.11 13.13 -2.30
CA HIS A 56 17.17 13.85 -3.58
C HIS A 56 17.96 15.16 -3.51
N GLY A 57 18.30 15.66 -2.31
CA GLY A 57 19.03 16.93 -2.14
C GLY A 57 18.23 18.16 -2.55
N GLU A 58 16.90 18.05 -2.61
CA GLU A 58 15.99 19.08 -3.09
C GLU A 58 14.98 19.47 -2.00
N THR A 59 14.56 20.73 -2.00
CA THR A 59 13.42 21.18 -1.19
C THR A 59 12.21 21.33 -2.11
N ALA A 60 11.07 20.72 -1.75
CA ALA A 60 9.83 20.81 -2.55
C ALA A 60 9.36 22.25 -2.79
N TYR A 61 9.65 23.16 -1.84
CA TYR A 61 9.28 24.56 -1.90
C TYR A 61 10.46 25.45 -1.50
N ASN A 62 10.82 26.40 -2.36
CA ASN A 62 11.75 27.47 -2.03
C ASN A 62 10.92 28.70 -1.63
N PHE A 63 10.88 29.04 -0.35
CA PHE A 63 10.13 30.22 0.14
C PHE A 63 10.90 31.54 -0.04
N ASP A 64 12.13 31.47 -0.57
CA ASP A 64 13.05 32.61 -0.76
C ASP A 64 13.05 33.18 -2.19
N ALA A 65 12.03 32.87 -3.02
CA ALA A 65 11.86 33.41 -4.37
C ALA A 65 10.89 34.60 -4.42
#